data_AF-A0A2H0D1K9-F1
#
_entry.id   AF-A0A2H0D1K9-F1
#
_cell.length_a   1.000
_cell.length_b   1.000
_cell.length_c   1.000
_cell.angle_alpha   90.00
_cell.angle_beta   90.00
_cell.angle_gamma   90.00
#
_symmetry.space_group_name_H-M   'P 1'
#
loop_
_entity.id
_entity.type
_entity.pdbx_description
1 polymer ?
#
loop_
_entity_poly.entity_id
_entity_poly.type
_entity_poly.pdbx_seq_one_letter_code
_entity_poly.pdbx_strand_id
1 'polypeptide(L)'
;MGKIFIFVIIISFLIIPFSFIKAESGDLIFSERDEISKAQLADIFKDKILWIGYKSPSRTTLNIFDTTKKTNIQIDLDENIYRASIYEDKIVYTKLDENTMKSTINFYNISTKEKREIASYYNDNDGAHIYGNYIVWEDETTGNRKLYLYDIVSDNTSIITEITGANSGEPAIYGKNIVWDDGDMWIYNIETKSKSRVSSPSLDNMHSSLDIYENMIIGDGMKEYGKSGMDLFVFNMGSNVEKQVADSGMDCISGFDIYEDKVVWVLSGHCSYDQKADQVYLYDLSAEKEYKLTSYESSGVSIETVFISNSLIVWRDEGSGSIYYIGYQIDGQLDDMGNKNIDVNLSKRLAGKLLLQVEDKGRIWYVGHEKNNRYEVTFANALPLFQKLALGISNVDLNKIIIHPDSVSDRNDRDNDGFSDRSEVVNGYNPDISSDPNNRGNDKVTMDSNLANRLKGKLLLQVADKGRIWYVDFEGKRWEVIWKNLLDLFRRLSLGITNEDLNKIGVGEL
;
A
#
# COMPACT_ATOMS: atom_id res chain seq x y z
N MET A 1 -63.22 38.50 -19.50
CA MET A 1 -63.20 37.03 -19.25
C MET A 1 -62.07 36.42 -20.07
N GLY A 2 -60.86 36.38 -19.51
CA GLY A 2 -59.72 35.71 -20.14
C GLY A 2 -59.62 34.28 -19.63
N LYS A 3 -59.52 33.29 -20.53
CA LYS A 3 -59.22 31.90 -20.18
C LYS A 3 -57.75 31.64 -20.52
N ILE A 4 -56.99 31.34 -19.49
CA ILE A 4 -55.59 30.91 -19.54
C ILE A 4 -55.57 29.43 -19.94
N PHE A 5 -54.81 29.10 -20.98
CA PHE A 5 -54.46 27.71 -21.31
C PHE A 5 -53.19 27.33 -20.53
N ILE A 6 -53.29 26.31 -19.67
CA ILE A 6 -52.16 25.68 -19.00
C ILE A 6 -51.69 24.52 -19.88
N PHE A 7 -50.47 24.60 -20.40
CA PHE A 7 -49.77 23.45 -20.97
C PHE A 7 -49.15 22.65 -19.81
N VAL A 8 -49.62 21.42 -19.60
CA VAL A 8 -48.97 20.44 -18.74
C VAL A 8 -47.96 19.69 -19.60
N ILE A 9 -46.67 19.94 -19.38
CA ILE A 9 -45.58 19.12 -19.94
C ILE A 9 -45.45 17.89 -19.04
N ILE A 10 -45.91 16.74 -19.51
CA ILE A 10 -45.65 15.44 -18.88
C ILE A 10 -44.26 15.00 -19.34
N ILE A 11 -43.24 15.19 -18.48
CA ILE A 11 -41.92 14.58 -18.67
C ILE A 11 -42.04 13.14 -18.20
N SER A 12 -42.16 12.22 -19.16
CA SER A 12 -42.07 10.78 -18.93
C SER A 12 -40.61 10.42 -18.69
N PHE A 13 -40.22 10.19 -17.43
CA PHE A 13 -38.96 9.49 -17.12
C PHE A 13 -39.11 8.03 -17.54
N LEU A 14 -38.46 7.67 -18.64
CA LEU A 14 -38.22 6.27 -18.99
C LEU A 14 -37.12 5.78 -18.04
N ILE A 15 -37.51 5.16 -16.92
CA ILE A 15 -36.58 4.42 -16.06
C ILE A 15 -36.22 3.15 -16.85
N ILE A 16 -35.06 3.16 -17.50
CA ILE A 16 -34.44 1.93 -17.98
C ILE A 16 -33.97 1.18 -16.72
N PRO A 17 -34.44 -0.05 -16.45
CA PRO A 17 -33.88 -0.83 -15.37
C PRO A 17 -32.46 -1.20 -15.76
N PHE A 18 -31.47 -0.51 -15.19
CA PHE A 18 -30.12 -1.05 -15.13
C PHE A 18 -30.22 -2.35 -14.33
N SER A 19 -29.97 -3.47 -15.00
CA SER A 19 -29.72 -4.73 -14.35
C SER A 19 -28.47 -4.55 -13.50
N PHE A 20 -28.64 -4.27 -12.20
CA PHE A 20 -27.57 -4.45 -11.24
C PHE A 20 -27.13 -5.91 -11.35
N ILE A 21 -25.96 -6.15 -11.93
CA ILE A 21 -25.17 -7.30 -11.53
C ILE A 21 -24.92 -7.04 -10.04
N LYS A 22 -25.64 -7.76 -9.19
CA LYS A 22 -25.42 -7.69 -7.75
C LYS A 22 -23.94 -8.07 -7.56
N ALA A 23 -23.15 -7.14 -7.01
CA ALA A 23 -21.80 -7.42 -6.59
C ALA A 23 -21.82 -8.69 -5.73
N GLU A 24 -20.83 -9.57 -5.89
CA GLU A 24 -20.71 -10.70 -4.97
C GLU A 24 -20.30 -10.13 -3.61
N SER A 25 -20.90 -10.59 -2.52
CA SER A 25 -20.56 -10.11 -1.17
C SER A 25 -19.04 -10.15 -0.96
N GLY A 26 -18.45 -9.03 -0.53
CA GLY A 26 -17.00 -8.80 -0.51
C GLY A 26 -16.37 -8.17 -1.74
N ASP A 27 -17.17 -7.79 -2.75
CA ASP A 27 -16.71 -6.94 -3.84
C ASP A 27 -16.62 -5.47 -3.44
N LEU A 28 -15.70 -4.73 -4.06
CA LEU A 28 -15.70 -3.29 -3.92
C LEU A 28 -16.91 -2.69 -4.63
N ILE A 29 -17.67 -1.86 -3.92
CA ILE A 29 -18.72 -1.00 -4.44
C ILE A 29 -18.15 0.42 -4.49
N PHE A 30 -18.21 1.02 -5.67
CA PHE A 30 -17.75 2.38 -5.90
C PHE A 30 -18.92 3.36 -5.80
N SER A 31 -18.66 4.54 -5.23
CA SER A 31 -19.60 5.65 -5.26
C SER A 31 -19.78 6.18 -6.69
N GLU A 32 -20.79 7.02 -6.89
CA GLU A 32 -20.82 7.84 -8.09
C GLU A 32 -19.58 8.73 -8.16
N ARG A 33 -19.16 9.05 -9.39
CA ARG A 33 -18.04 9.93 -9.68
C ARG A 33 -18.45 11.38 -9.46
N ASP A 34 -17.70 12.06 -8.60
CA ASP A 34 -17.85 13.49 -8.33
C ASP A 34 -16.72 14.30 -8.98
N GLU A 35 -16.99 15.57 -9.29
CA GLU A 35 -16.02 16.56 -9.79
C GLU A 35 -15.85 17.68 -8.75
N ILE A 36 -14.60 18.06 -8.44
CA ILE A 36 -14.31 19.10 -7.44
C ILE A 36 -13.94 20.43 -8.07
N SER A 37 -12.99 20.42 -9.00
CA SER A 37 -12.34 21.64 -9.48
C SER A 37 -11.64 21.38 -10.81
N LYS A 38 -11.39 22.47 -11.55
CA LYS A 38 -10.52 22.47 -12.73
C LYS A 38 -9.17 23.07 -12.38
N ALA A 39 -8.22 22.22 -12.06
CA ALA A 39 -6.95 22.65 -11.48
C ALA A 39 -5.89 21.55 -11.62
N GLN A 40 -4.65 21.85 -11.21
CA GLN A 40 -3.58 20.87 -11.16
C GLN A 40 -3.73 20.03 -9.88
N LEU A 41 -3.95 18.72 -10.02
CA LEU A 41 -3.97 17.79 -8.89
C LEU A 41 -2.54 17.66 -8.34
N ALA A 42 -2.41 17.76 -7.02
CA ALA A 42 -1.10 17.77 -6.39
C ALA A 42 -0.83 16.48 -5.61
N ASP A 43 -1.71 16.14 -4.66
CA ASP A 43 -1.51 14.98 -3.77
C ASP A 43 -2.81 14.66 -2.99
N ILE A 44 -2.84 13.54 -2.27
CA ILE A 44 -3.91 13.09 -1.40
C ILE A 44 -3.36 12.62 -0.05
N PHE A 45 -4.11 12.90 1.02
CA PHE A 45 -3.84 12.26 2.31
C PHE A 45 -5.13 11.94 3.04
N LYS A 46 -5.37 10.65 3.28
CA LYS A 46 -6.65 10.14 3.79
C LYS A 46 -7.79 10.64 2.91
N ASP A 47 -8.80 11.27 3.50
CA ASP A 47 -9.98 11.75 2.79
C ASP A 47 -9.81 13.18 2.24
N LYS A 48 -8.58 13.72 2.21
CA LYS A 48 -8.27 15.08 1.78
C LYS A 48 -7.55 15.11 0.44
N ILE A 49 -8.06 15.92 -0.47
CA ILE A 49 -7.50 16.13 -1.81
C ILE A 49 -6.82 17.49 -1.86
N LEU A 50 -5.53 17.52 -2.23
CA LEU A 50 -4.76 18.74 -2.44
C LEU A 50 -4.66 19.06 -3.93
N TRP A 51 -4.97 20.31 -4.30
CA TRP A 51 -4.72 20.80 -5.66
C TRP A 51 -4.19 22.23 -5.67
N ILE A 52 -3.48 22.55 -6.75
CA ILE A 52 -2.94 23.88 -7.03
C ILE A 52 -3.91 24.58 -7.99
N GLY A 53 -4.57 25.62 -7.50
CA GLY A 53 -5.48 26.46 -8.29
C GLY A 53 -4.80 27.72 -8.79
N TYR A 54 -5.06 28.12 -10.04
CA TYR A 54 -4.47 29.31 -10.64
C TYR A 54 -5.31 30.57 -10.39
N LYS A 55 -4.67 31.63 -9.90
CA LYS A 55 -5.26 32.98 -9.84
C LYS A 55 -4.83 33.84 -11.02
N SER A 56 -3.57 33.69 -11.43
CA SER A 56 -2.97 34.26 -12.63
C SER A 56 -1.87 33.31 -13.13
N PRO A 57 -1.26 33.55 -14.31
CA PRO A 57 -0.17 32.70 -14.80
C PRO A 57 1.02 32.55 -13.83
N SER A 58 1.22 33.51 -12.92
CA SER A 58 2.34 33.56 -11.97
C SER A 58 1.91 33.52 -10.50
N ARG A 59 0.63 33.26 -10.20
CA ARG A 59 0.10 33.21 -8.83
C ARG A 59 -0.86 32.05 -8.68
N THR A 60 -0.59 31.19 -7.70
CA THR A 60 -1.40 30.02 -7.41
C THR A 60 -1.89 29.99 -5.97
N THR A 61 -2.81 29.07 -5.69
CA THR A 61 -3.34 28.78 -4.35
C THR A 61 -3.30 27.29 -4.09
N LEU A 62 -3.02 26.92 -2.84
CA LEU A 62 -3.16 25.56 -2.38
C LEU A 62 -4.59 25.39 -1.86
N ASN A 63 -5.28 24.36 -2.33
CA ASN A 63 -6.66 24.08 -1.96
C ASN A 63 -6.77 22.65 -1.44
N ILE A 64 -7.49 22.47 -0.34
CA ILE A 64 -7.62 21.19 0.34
C ILE A 64 -9.09 20.90 0.56
N PHE A 65 -9.60 19.87 -0.08
CA PHE A 65 -10.99 19.43 0.07
C PHE A 65 -11.06 18.16 0.91
N ASP A 66 -11.76 18.25 2.04
CA ASP A 66 -12.10 17.11 2.90
C ASP A 66 -13.39 16.48 2.35
N THR A 67 -13.27 15.30 1.74
CA THR A 67 -14.38 14.62 1.06
C THR A 67 -15.43 14.08 2.02
N THR A 68 -15.06 13.80 3.27
CA THR A 68 -15.98 13.34 4.32
C THR A 68 -16.81 14.50 4.86
N LYS A 69 -16.18 15.64 5.13
CA LYS A 69 -16.85 16.84 5.66
C LYS A 69 -17.46 17.72 4.58
N LYS A 70 -17.09 17.50 3.32
CA LYS A 70 -17.43 18.35 2.16
C LYS A 70 -17.03 19.80 2.39
N THR A 71 -15.84 20.02 2.97
CA THR A 71 -15.31 21.35 3.27
C THR A 71 -14.04 21.60 2.49
N ASN A 72 -13.86 22.83 1.97
CA ASN A 72 -12.65 23.27 1.29
C ASN A 72 -11.89 24.31 2.12
N ILE A 73 -10.56 24.18 2.18
CA ILE A 73 -9.65 25.19 2.73
C ILE A 73 -8.80 25.71 1.58
N GLN A 74 -8.81 27.03 1.35
CA GLN A 74 -7.91 27.69 0.41
C GLN A 74 -6.82 28.44 1.16
N ILE A 75 -5.58 28.25 0.74
CA ILE A 75 -4.38 28.91 1.26
C ILE A 75 -3.78 29.71 0.11
N ASP A 76 -3.70 31.03 0.32
CA ASP A 76 -3.07 31.95 -0.61
C ASP A 76 -1.71 32.38 -0.07
N LEU A 77 -0.66 31.97 -0.76
CA LEU A 77 0.72 32.28 -0.42
C LEU A 77 1.31 33.38 -1.31
N ASP A 78 0.55 33.87 -2.31
CA ASP A 78 1.00 34.77 -3.37
C ASP A 78 2.28 34.26 -4.09
N GLU A 79 2.33 32.96 -4.36
CA GLU A 79 3.51 32.27 -4.93
C GLU A 79 3.14 31.49 -6.20
N ASN A 80 4.12 31.28 -7.09
CA ASN A 80 3.98 30.46 -8.28
C ASN A 80 4.34 28.99 -7.95
N ILE A 81 3.41 28.31 -7.29
CA ILE A 81 3.56 26.91 -6.87
C ILE A 81 3.21 26.00 -8.04
N TYR A 82 4.04 25.00 -8.33
CA TYR A 82 3.84 24.04 -9.42
C TYR A 82 3.93 22.56 -8.99
N ARG A 83 4.36 22.28 -7.75
CA ARG A 83 4.33 20.97 -7.11
C ARG A 83 4.00 21.13 -5.63
N ALA A 84 3.26 20.20 -5.05
CA ALA A 84 3.02 20.14 -3.62
C ALA A 84 2.67 18.72 -3.18
N SER A 85 3.06 18.35 -1.95
CA SER A 85 2.71 17.09 -1.30
C SER A 85 2.22 17.36 0.13
N ILE A 86 1.33 16.51 0.64
CA ILE A 86 0.63 16.70 1.92
C ILE A 86 0.75 15.48 2.84
N TYR A 87 1.04 15.76 4.11
CA TYR A 87 0.95 14.78 5.18
C TYR A 87 0.25 15.39 6.39
N GLU A 88 -0.93 14.87 6.73
CA GLU A 88 -1.79 15.38 7.82
C GLU A 88 -2.16 16.87 7.71
N ASP A 89 -1.37 17.72 8.37
CA ASP A 89 -1.51 19.17 8.47
C ASP A 89 -0.28 19.91 7.90
N LYS A 90 0.63 19.19 7.24
CA LYS A 90 1.88 19.69 6.69
C LYS A 90 1.82 19.62 5.17
N ILE A 91 2.23 20.69 4.52
CA ILE A 91 2.40 20.76 3.08
C ILE A 91 3.86 21.07 2.80
N VAL A 92 4.49 20.28 1.96
CA VAL A 92 5.71 20.68 1.27
C VAL A 92 5.32 21.13 -0.14
N TYR A 93 5.88 22.23 -0.62
CA TYR A 93 5.55 22.75 -1.94
C TYR A 93 6.76 23.41 -2.59
N THR A 94 6.81 23.29 -3.92
CA THR A 94 7.88 23.86 -4.74
C THR A 94 7.33 25.04 -5.51
N LYS A 95 8.03 26.17 -5.41
CA LYS A 95 7.73 27.40 -6.17
C LYS A 95 8.87 27.75 -7.11
N LEU A 96 8.52 28.28 -8.28
CA LEU A 96 9.45 28.75 -9.30
C LEU A 96 9.43 30.28 -9.36
N ASP A 97 10.59 30.90 -9.19
CA ASP A 97 10.77 32.30 -9.59
C ASP A 97 11.20 32.35 -11.06
N GLU A 98 10.24 32.67 -11.94
CA GLU A 98 10.45 32.75 -13.39
C GLU A 98 11.49 33.80 -13.81
N ASN A 99 11.82 34.79 -12.96
CA ASN A 99 12.82 35.79 -13.30
C ASN A 99 14.24 35.29 -13.11
N THR A 100 14.44 34.49 -12.05
CA THR A 100 15.75 33.95 -11.66
C THR A 100 15.93 32.50 -12.08
N MET A 101 14.86 31.85 -12.53
CA MET A 101 14.78 30.42 -12.79
C MET A 101 15.19 29.58 -11.56
N LYS A 102 14.87 30.11 -10.37
CA LYS A 102 15.18 29.50 -9.09
C LYS A 102 13.96 28.78 -8.54
N SER A 103 14.12 27.48 -8.26
CA SER A 103 13.15 26.67 -7.55
C SER A 103 13.47 26.66 -6.06
N THR A 104 12.43 26.64 -5.22
CA THR A 104 12.61 26.53 -3.76
C THR A 104 11.59 25.56 -3.19
N ILE A 105 12.07 24.70 -2.29
CA ILE A 105 11.22 23.83 -1.48
C ILE A 105 10.85 24.60 -0.22
N ASN A 106 9.55 24.66 0.04
CA ASN A 106 9.00 25.38 1.16
C ASN A 106 8.09 24.43 1.94
N PHE A 107 8.04 24.61 3.25
CA PHE A 107 7.13 23.90 4.13
C PHE A 107 6.10 24.87 4.70
N TYR A 108 4.87 24.38 4.83
CA TYR A 108 3.75 25.10 5.41
C TYR A 108 2.96 24.18 6.35
N ASN A 109 2.79 24.59 7.60
CA ASN A 109 1.89 23.93 8.53
C ASN A 109 0.52 24.62 8.50
N ILE A 110 -0.53 23.86 8.17
CA ILE A 110 -1.90 24.35 8.02
C ILE A 110 -2.48 24.81 9.36
N SER A 111 -2.17 24.10 10.44
CA SER A 111 -2.71 24.34 11.79
C SER A 111 -2.08 25.58 12.44
N THR A 112 -0.76 25.69 12.39
CA THR A 112 0.00 26.77 13.04
C THR A 112 0.21 27.97 12.13
N LYS A 113 -0.02 27.83 10.81
CA LYS A 113 0.32 28.82 9.78
C LYS A 113 1.82 29.10 9.67
N GLU A 114 2.65 28.24 10.27
CA GLU A 114 4.10 28.31 10.15
C GLU A 114 4.52 28.05 8.70
N LYS A 115 5.47 28.86 8.21
CA LYS A 115 6.04 28.75 6.88
C LYS A 115 7.56 28.84 6.98
N ARG A 116 8.27 27.97 6.28
CA ARG A 116 9.73 28.03 6.16
C ARG A 116 10.19 27.66 4.76
N GLU A 117 11.27 28.27 4.31
CA GLU A 117 12.04 27.77 3.16
C GLU A 117 12.97 26.65 3.66
N ILE A 118 13.03 25.54 2.93
CA ILE A 118 13.81 24.34 3.29
C ILE A 118 15.10 24.30 2.50
N ALA A 119 14.98 24.46 1.18
CA ALA A 119 16.08 24.34 0.25
C ALA A 119 15.83 25.19 -0.98
N SER A 120 16.90 25.49 -1.71
CA SER A 120 16.83 26.26 -2.93
C SER A 120 17.83 25.78 -3.97
N TYR A 121 17.36 25.61 -5.20
CA TYR A 121 18.12 25.05 -6.32
C TYR A 121 17.66 25.67 -7.65
N TYR A 122 18.41 25.45 -8.72
CA TYR A 122 18.14 25.95 -10.08
C TYR A 122 17.55 24.90 -11.02
N ASN A 123 16.49 25.24 -11.75
CA ASN A 123 16.00 24.47 -12.91
C ASN A 123 15.72 22.97 -12.66
N ASP A 124 15.25 22.60 -11.48
CA ASP A 124 14.72 21.25 -11.27
C ASP A 124 13.19 21.28 -11.26
N ASN A 125 12.58 20.47 -12.14
CA ASN A 125 11.13 20.31 -12.22
C ASN A 125 10.61 19.32 -11.17
N ASP A 126 11.52 18.69 -10.42
CA ASP A 126 11.18 17.65 -9.45
C ASP A 126 10.49 18.22 -8.21
N GLY A 127 9.42 17.53 -7.80
CA GLY A 127 8.69 17.78 -6.57
C GLY A 127 9.42 17.25 -5.32
N ALA A 128 9.11 17.83 -4.18
CA ALA A 128 9.48 17.27 -2.88
C ALA A 128 8.31 16.45 -2.32
N HIS A 129 8.62 15.31 -1.71
CA HIS A 129 7.64 14.41 -1.10
C HIS A 129 7.75 14.46 0.43
N ILE A 130 6.62 14.32 1.15
CA ILE A 130 6.57 14.37 2.62
C ILE A 130 5.89 13.16 3.23
N TYR A 131 6.51 12.57 4.26
CA TYR A 131 5.86 11.61 5.14
C TYR A 131 6.26 11.86 6.60
N GLY A 132 5.28 12.03 7.48
CA GLY A 132 5.55 12.31 8.89
C GLY A 132 6.26 13.66 9.06
N ASN A 133 7.53 13.59 9.46
CA ASN A 133 8.41 14.74 9.65
C ASN A 133 9.55 14.79 8.63
N TYR A 134 9.53 13.93 7.62
CA TYR A 134 10.60 13.80 6.64
C TYR A 134 10.17 14.36 5.29
N ILE A 135 11.04 15.17 4.71
CA ILE A 135 10.90 15.70 3.36
C ILE A 135 12.05 15.15 2.52
N VAL A 136 11.74 14.60 1.35
CA VAL A 136 12.74 14.08 0.41
C VAL A 136 12.61 14.78 -0.93
N TRP A 137 13.75 15.02 -1.57
CA TRP A 137 13.82 15.63 -2.89
C TRP A 137 15.16 15.32 -3.55
N GLU A 138 15.21 15.54 -4.85
CA GLU A 138 16.42 15.45 -5.64
C GLU A 138 16.87 16.83 -6.09
N ASP A 139 18.19 17.00 -6.22
CA ASP A 139 18.79 18.26 -6.67
C ASP A 139 20.08 17.98 -7.46
N GLU A 140 20.07 18.40 -8.74
CA GLU A 140 21.17 18.26 -9.70
C GLU A 140 22.10 19.48 -9.77
N THR A 141 21.84 20.51 -8.98
CA THR A 141 22.33 21.86 -9.30
C THR A 141 23.77 22.13 -8.88
N THR A 142 24.36 21.18 -8.15
CA THR A 142 25.75 21.22 -7.68
C THR A 142 26.65 20.17 -8.32
N GLY A 143 26.24 19.55 -9.43
CA GLY A 143 26.99 18.52 -10.14
C GLY A 143 26.17 17.25 -10.34
N ASN A 144 26.58 16.14 -9.71
CA ASN A 144 25.80 14.90 -9.74
C ASN A 144 24.45 15.09 -9.03
N ARG A 145 23.39 14.47 -9.56
CA ARG A 145 22.07 14.36 -8.92
C ARG A 145 22.23 13.79 -7.51
N LYS A 146 21.60 14.40 -6.51
CA LYS A 146 21.70 13.98 -5.11
C LYS A 146 20.32 13.85 -4.50
N LEU A 147 20.13 12.78 -3.73
CA LEU A 147 18.95 12.57 -2.92
C LEU A 147 19.13 13.19 -1.54
N TYR A 148 18.27 14.13 -1.19
CA TYR A 148 18.28 14.82 0.10
C TYR A 148 17.15 14.34 0.99
N LEU A 149 17.42 14.36 2.29
CA LEU A 149 16.46 14.14 3.37
C LEU A 149 16.54 15.31 4.34
N TYR A 150 15.40 15.92 4.60
CA TYR A 150 15.22 16.91 5.66
C TYR A 150 14.30 16.40 6.75
N ASP A 151 14.72 16.54 8.00
CA ASP A 151 13.91 16.25 9.18
C ASP A 151 13.39 17.56 9.78
N ILE A 152 12.08 17.75 9.73
CA ILE A 152 11.37 18.94 10.18
C ILE A 152 11.56 19.17 11.68
N VAL A 153 11.65 18.11 12.49
CA VAL A 153 11.75 18.23 13.95
C VAL A 153 13.15 18.63 14.38
N SER A 154 14.17 18.01 13.79
CA SER A 154 15.56 18.30 14.13
C SER A 154 16.15 19.47 13.35
N ASP A 155 15.42 19.97 12.34
CA ASP A 155 15.83 21.04 11.43
C ASP A 155 17.17 20.76 10.75
N ASN A 156 17.33 19.52 10.28
CA ASN A 156 18.58 19.07 9.66
C ASN A 156 18.33 18.52 8.26
N THR A 157 19.18 18.95 7.32
CA THR A 157 19.30 18.38 5.98
C THR A 157 20.47 17.41 5.94
N SER A 158 20.27 16.27 5.28
CA SER A 158 21.30 15.27 5.01
C SER A 158 21.24 14.82 3.56
N ILE A 159 22.39 14.49 2.97
CA ILE A 159 22.47 13.82 1.68
C ILE A 159 22.43 12.32 1.95
N ILE A 160 21.49 11.62 1.32
CA ILE A 160 21.35 10.17 1.41
C ILE A 160 22.34 9.48 0.47
N THR A 161 22.38 9.93 -0.79
CA THR A 161 23.29 9.38 -1.81
C THR A 161 23.47 10.37 -2.95
N GLU A 162 24.54 10.18 -3.72
CA GLU A 162 24.60 10.65 -5.11
C GLU A 162 23.91 9.60 -6.00
N ILE A 163 23.17 10.07 -6.99
CA ILE A 163 22.46 9.32 -8.02
C ILE A 163 23.34 9.42 -9.29
N THR A 164 23.71 8.27 -9.83
CA THR A 164 24.74 8.07 -10.85
C THR A 164 24.21 7.59 -12.21
N GLY A 165 22.98 7.11 -12.25
CA GLY A 165 22.22 6.64 -13.39
C GLY A 165 21.52 7.78 -14.11
N ALA A 166 21.15 7.52 -15.36
CA ALA A 166 20.53 8.50 -16.25
C ALA A 166 18.99 8.46 -16.19
N ASN A 167 18.40 7.57 -15.39
CA ASN A 167 16.95 7.46 -15.27
C ASN A 167 16.41 8.62 -14.41
N SER A 168 15.32 9.21 -14.91
CA SER A 168 14.59 10.31 -14.27
C SER A 168 13.33 9.77 -13.60
N GLY A 169 13.21 9.97 -12.30
CA GLY A 169 12.03 9.64 -11.50
C GLY A 169 12.11 10.39 -10.18
N GLU A 170 10.97 10.75 -9.60
CA GLU A 170 10.92 11.38 -8.28
C GLU A 170 11.08 10.31 -7.18
N PRO A 171 11.72 10.63 -6.04
CA PRO A 171 11.86 9.69 -4.94
C PRO A 171 10.54 9.57 -4.19
N ALA A 172 10.18 8.37 -3.75
CA ALA A 172 8.99 8.15 -2.93
C ALA A 172 9.37 7.83 -1.47
N ILE A 173 8.49 8.20 -0.54
CA ILE A 173 8.71 8.01 0.90
C ILE A 173 7.46 7.49 1.62
N TYR A 174 7.64 6.41 2.38
CA TYR A 174 6.63 5.92 3.33
C TYR A 174 7.28 5.50 4.64
N GLY A 175 6.77 6.01 5.75
CA GLY A 175 7.28 5.68 7.08
C GLY A 175 8.72 6.15 7.27
N LYS A 176 9.65 5.18 7.30
CA LYS A 176 11.10 5.41 7.38
C LYS A 176 11.83 4.97 6.11
N ASN A 177 11.12 4.54 5.07
CA ASN A 177 11.69 4.01 3.85
C ASN A 177 11.60 5.06 2.74
N ILE A 178 12.71 5.28 2.06
CA ILE A 178 12.81 6.12 0.86
C ILE A 178 13.21 5.21 -0.28
N VAL A 179 12.53 5.29 -1.42
CA VAL A 179 12.84 4.54 -2.64
C VAL A 179 13.13 5.50 -3.79
N TRP A 180 14.07 5.12 -4.64
CA TRP A 180 14.43 5.88 -5.84
C TRP A 180 15.04 4.94 -6.89
N ASP A 181 15.11 5.42 -8.13
CA ASP A 181 15.72 4.73 -9.27
C ASP A 181 17.06 5.39 -9.60
N ASP A 182 18.10 4.58 -9.78
CA ASP A 182 19.43 5.02 -10.23
C ASP A 182 19.94 4.22 -11.44
N GLY A 183 19.03 3.74 -12.29
CA GLY A 183 19.21 2.60 -13.21
C GLY A 183 18.90 1.25 -12.53
N ASP A 184 18.91 1.23 -11.21
CA ASP A 184 18.48 0.15 -10.34
C ASP A 184 17.53 0.72 -9.28
N MET A 185 16.63 -0.11 -8.77
CA MET A 185 15.80 0.27 -7.64
C MET A 185 16.60 0.21 -6.33
N TRP A 186 16.54 1.30 -5.55
CA TRP A 186 17.20 1.39 -4.26
C TRP A 186 16.21 1.74 -3.15
N ILE A 187 16.53 1.27 -1.95
CA ILE A 187 15.86 1.67 -0.73
C ILE A 187 16.87 2.16 0.31
N TYR A 188 16.47 3.19 1.05
CA TYR A 188 17.15 3.68 2.23
C TYR A 188 16.19 3.72 3.41
N ASN A 189 16.57 3.10 4.52
CA ASN A 189 15.83 3.22 5.77
C ASN A 189 16.47 4.30 6.66
N ILE A 190 15.67 5.31 7.01
CA ILE A 190 16.08 6.50 7.77
C ILE A 190 16.56 6.15 9.18
N GLU A 191 15.92 5.18 9.83
CA GLU A 191 16.21 4.81 11.22
C GLU A 191 17.51 4.00 11.33
N THR A 192 17.65 2.97 10.50
CA THR A 192 18.85 2.10 10.49
C THR A 192 20.01 2.70 9.71
N LYS A 193 19.76 3.74 8.90
CA LYS A 193 20.70 4.32 7.92
C LYS A 193 21.23 3.30 6.92
N SER A 194 20.47 2.23 6.67
CA SER A 194 20.85 1.19 5.73
C SER A 194 20.35 1.50 4.33
N LYS A 195 21.27 1.50 3.37
CA LYS A 195 20.98 1.51 1.93
C LYS A 195 21.13 0.11 1.35
N SER A 196 20.16 -0.34 0.56
CA SER A 196 20.23 -1.61 -0.17
C SER A 196 19.60 -1.50 -1.55
N ARG A 197 20.16 -2.22 -2.53
CA ARG A 197 19.53 -2.42 -3.83
C ARG A 197 18.34 -3.37 -3.66
N VAL A 198 17.23 -3.06 -4.29
CA VAL A 198 16.07 -3.92 -4.38
C VAL A 198 16.19 -4.68 -5.70
N SER A 199 16.48 -5.98 -5.64
CA SER A 199 16.65 -6.80 -6.85
C SER A 199 15.32 -7.36 -7.30
N SER A 200 14.79 -6.83 -8.40
CA SER A 200 13.53 -7.26 -8.98
C SER A 200 13.75 -7.55 -10.47
N PRO A 201 13.59 -8.78 -10.96
CA PRO A 201 13.92 -9.10 -12.35
C PRO A 201 13.19 -8.24 -13.39
N SER A 202 11.94 -7.85 -13.11
CA SER A 202 11.14 -7.02 -14.02
C SER A 202 11.20 -5.54 -13.66
N LEU A 203 11.65 -5.20 -12.44
CA LEU A 203 11.93 -3.83 -12.01
C LEU A 203 13.42 -3.42 -12.04
N ASP A 204 14.25 -4.19 -12.72
CA ASP A 204 15.66 -3.85 -12.93
C ASP A 204 15.81 -3.27 -14.36
N ASN A 205 16.40 -2.07 -14.44
CA ASN A 205 16.84 -1.35 -15.65
C ASN A 205 15.88 -0.42 -16.41
N MET A 206 14.56 -0.37 -16.18
CA MET A 206 13.68 0.58 -16.93
C MET A 206 12.37 0.91 -16.19
N HIS A 207 12.39 1.85 -15.23
CA HIS A 207 11.19 2.42 -14.59
C HIS A 207 11.19 3.93 -14.75
N SER A 208 10.01 4.50 -15.01
CA SER A 208 9.85 5.96 -15.10
C SER A 208 9.45 6.59 -13.77
N SER A 209 8.90 5.79 -12.86
CA SER A 209 8.49 6.23 -11.52
C SER A 209 8.46 5.06 -10.54
N LEU A 210 8.54 5.37 -9.24
CA LEU A 210 8.38 4.41 -8.16
C LEU A 210 7.45 5.00 -7.11
N ASP A 211 6.71 4.14 -6.43
CA ASP A 211 5.98 4.51 -5.23
C ASP A 211 6.04 3.39 -4.17
N ILE A 212 5.75 3.70 -2.91
CA ILE A 212 5.92 2.79 -1.78
C ILE A 212 4.80 2.91 -0.76
N TYR A 213 4.26 1.76 -0.36
CA TYR A 213 3.41 1.62 0.82
C TYR A 213 3.95 0.50 1.72
N GLU A 214 4.33 0.85 2.95
CA GLU A 214 4.95 -0.07 3.92
C GLU A 214 6.14 -0.87 3.34
N ASN A 215 5.91 -2.13 2.99
CA ASN A 215 6.87 -3.09 2.45
C ASN A 215 6.71 -3.36 0.95
N MET A 216 5.78 -2.67 0.29
CA MET A 216 5.47 -2.85 -1.13
C MET A 216 5.97 -1.66 -1.91
N ILE A 217 6.77 -1.93 -2.93
CA ILE A 217 7.20 -0.95 -3.93
C ILE A 217 6.44 -1.25 -5.21
N ILE A 218 5.96 -0.21 -5.88
CA ILE A 218 5.32 -0.31 -7.19
C ILE A 218 6.14 0.45 -8.23
N GLY A 219 6.22 -0.11 -9.44
CA GLY A 219 6.93 0.48 -10.57
C GLY A 219 6.48 -0.09 -11.91
N ASP A 220 6.71 0.68 -12.98
CA ASP A 220 6.37 0.33 -14.36
C ASP A 220 7.57 -0.30 -15.09
N GLY A 221 7.53 -1.59 -15.45
CA GLY A 221 8.70 -2.32 -15.96
C GLY A 221 8.51 -3.10 -17.24
N MET A 222 9.61 -3.60 -17.80
CA MET A 222 9.57 -4.44 -19.00
C MET A 222 9.56 -5.93 -18.64
N LYS A 223 8.52 -6.67 -19.08
CA LYS A 223 8.47 -8.12 -18.95
C LYS A 223 9.41 -8.86 -19.92
N GLU A 224 9.60 -8.33 -21.12
CA GLU A 224 10.44 -8.92 -22.18
C GLU A 224 11.18 -7.83 -22.96
N TYR A 225 12.48 -8.04 -23.19
CA TYR A 225 13.34 -7.11 -23.92
C TYR A 225 12.83 -6.91 -25.36
N GLY A 226 12.47 -5.67 -25.73
CA GLY A 226 12.03 -5.31 -27.09
C GLY A 226 10.52 -5.17 -27.31
N LYS A 227 9.68 -5.29 -26.28
CA LYS A 227 8.30 -4.78 -26.31
C LYS A 227 8.27 -3.27 -26.08
N SER A 228 7.25 -2.57 -26.59
CA SER A 228 7.09 -1.12 -26.40
C SER A 228 6.27 -0.74 -25.17
N GLY A 229 5.52 -1.68 -24.59
CA GLY A 229 4.69 -1.46 -23.39
C GLY A 229 5.45 -1.75 -22.10
N MET A 230 5.24 -0.91 -21.08
CA MET A 230 5.69 -1.13 -19.71
C MET A 230 4.52 -1.67 -18.89
N ASP A 231 4.73 -2.79 -18.22
CA ASP A 231 3.77 -3.47 -17.35
C ASP A 231 3.89 -2.95 -15.92
N LEU A 232 2.86 -3.13 -15.08
CA LEU A 232 2.91 -2.68 -13.69
C LEU A 232 3.28 -3.83 -12.77
N PHE A 233 4.27 -3.63 -11.90
CA PHE A 233 4.68 -4.63 -10.93
C PHE A 233 4.64 -4.07 -9.51
N VAL A 234 4.20 -4.92 -8.58
CA VAL A 234 4.35 -4.72 -7.15
C VAL A 234 5.41 -5.68 -6.64
N PHE A 235 6.44 -5.13 -6.02
CA PHE A 235 7.50 -5.87 -5.34
C PHE A 235 7.33 -5.77 -3.83
N ASN A 236 7.19 -6.91 -3.17
CA ASN A 236 7.16 -6.99 -1.71
C ASN A 236 8.57 -7.27 -1.17
N MET A 237 9.12 -6.31 -0.43
CA MET A 237 10.47 -6.35 0.12
C MET A 237 10.64 -7.36 1.24
N GLY A 238 9.59 -7.65 2.00
CA GLY A 238 9.65 -8.66 3.05
C GLY A 238 9.79 -10.07 2.47
N SER A 239 9.10 -10.33 1.37
CA SER A 239 9.03 -11.64 0.74
C SER A 239 10.05 -11.86 -0.38
N ASN A 240 10.58 -10.76 -0.93
CA ASN A 240 11.33 -10.75 -2.18
C ASN A 240 10.52 -11.39 -3.33
N VAL A 241 9.22 -11.07 -3.38
CA VAL A 241 8.28 -11.57 -4.40
C VAL A 241 7.78 -10.37 -5.21
N GLU A 242 7.82 -10.54 -6.52
CA GLU A 242 7.27 -9.63 -7.51
C GLU A 242 5.94 -10.18 -8.02
N LYS A 243 4.95 -9.31 -8.21
CA LYS A 243 3.67 -9.61 -8.84
C LYS A 243 3.40 -8.61 -9.94
N GLN A 244 3.20 -9.09 -11.16
CA GLN A 244 2.63 -8.28 -12.23
C GLN A 244 1.15 -8.02 -11.92
N VAL A 245 0.75 -6.75 -11.84
CA VAL A 245 -0.64 -6.35 -11.55
C VAL A 245 -1.35 -5.79 -12.77
N ALA A 246 -0.62 -5.35 -13.79
CA ALA A 246 -1.19 -4.95 -15.09
C ALA A 246 -0.29 -5.41 -16.25
N ASP A 247 -0.93 -5.82 -17.36
CA ASP A 247 -0.29 -6.01 -18.67
C ASP A 247 -0.75 -4.87 -19.57
N SER A 248 0.17 -3.98 -19.95
CA SER A 248 -0.19 -2.82 -20.77
C SER A 248 -0.36 -3.18 -22.25
N GLY A 249 0.13 -4.36 -22.68
CA GLY A 249 0.12 -4.78 -24.07
C GLY A 249 0.85 -3.77 -24.99
N MET A 250 0.07 -3.07 -25.82
CA MET A 250 0.57 -2.00 -26.70
C MET A 250 0.23 -0.59 -26.17
N ASP A 251 -0.57 -0.51 -25.11
CA ASP A 251 -0.84 0.73 -24.39
C ASP A 251 0.32 0.98 -23.39
N CYS A 252 0.30 2.12 -22.70
CA CYS A 252 1.31 2.46 -21.69
C CYS A 252 0.66 2.81 -20.35
N ILE A 253 1.43 2.68 -19.28
CA ILE A 253 1.02 3.17 -17.96
C ILE A 253 1.52 4.60 -17.84
N SER A 254 0.62 5.55 -17.57
CA SER A 254 0.97 6.98 -17.46
C SER A 254 0.94 7.51 -16.02
N GLY A 255 0.46 6.71 -15.06
CA GLY A 255 0.48 7.03 -13.64
C GLY A 255 -0.07 5.88 -12.81
N PHE A 256 0.44 5.73 -11.59
CA PHE A 256 -0.01 4.72 -10.63
C PHE A 256 0.26 5.18 -9.20
N ASP A 257 -0.42 4.56 -8.25
CA ASP A 257 -0.26 4.80 -6.81
C ASP A 257 -0.67 3.53 -6.05
N ILE A 258 -0.13 3.34 -4.84
CA ILE A 258 -0.42 2.19 -3.97
C ILE A 258 -0.80 2.64 -2.55
N TYR A 259 -1.93 2.12 -2.07
CA TYR A 259 -2.36 2.29 -0.69
C TYR A 259 -2.85 0.97 -0.12
N GLU A 260 -2.24 0.53 0.98
CA GLU A 260 -2.47 -0.81 1.53
C GLU A 260 -2.32 -1.86 0.44
N ASP A 261 -3.32 -2.72 0.25
CA ASP A 261 -3.33 -3.79 -0.74
C ASP A 261 -4.03 -3.38 -2.06
N LYS A 262 -4.21 -2.07 -2.30
CA LYS A 262 -4.87 -1.53 -3.49
C LYS A 262 -3.88 -0.77 -4.35
N VAL A 263 -3.85 -1.14 -5.62
CA VAL A 263 -3.06 -0.46 -6.65
C VAL A 263 -4.01 0.24 -7.60
N VAL A 264 -3.78 1.50 -7.90
CA VAL A 264 -4.49 2.22 -8.96
C VAL A 264 -3.52 2.58 -10.07
N TRP A 265 -4.01 2.59 -11.31
CA TRP A 265 -3.21 3.05 -12.44
C TRP A 265 -4.06 3.62 -13.55
N VAL A 266 -3.40 4.38 -14.42
CA VAL A 266 -3.92 4.87 -15.68
C VAL A 266 -3.34 4.00 -16.79
N LEU A 267 -4.21 3.35 -17.55
CA LEU A 267 -3.86 2.74 -18.82
C LEU A 267 -4.10 3.77 -19.93
N SER A 268 -3.01 4.28 -20.50
CA SER A 268 -3.06 5.28 -21.56
C SER A 268 -3.02 4.66 -22.94
N GLY A 269 -4.05 4.98 -23.72
CA GLY A 269 -4.15 4.60 -25.12
C GLY A 269 -3.32 5.50 -26.05
N HIS A 270 -2.69 6.56 -25.52
CA HIS A 270 -1.90 7.49 -26.33
C HIS A 270 -0.62 6.87 -26.89
N CYS A 271 -0.10 5.82 -26.25
CA CYS A 271 1.03 5.06 -26.75
C CYS A 271 0.64 4.02 -27.80
N SER A 272 -0.65 3.72 -27.97
CA SER A 272 -1.11 2.79 -29.00
C SER A 272 -1.52 3.49 -30.29
N TYR A 273 -1.46 2.74 -31.39
CA TYR A 273 -1.80 3.24 -32.73
C TYR A 273 -3.25 3.75 -32.81
N ASP A 274 -4.13 3.18 -31.99
CA ASP A 274 -5.57 3.48 -31.98
C ASP A 274 -5.91 4.76 -31.20
N GLN A 275 -4.96 5.34 -30.45
CA GLN A 275 -5.14 6.55 -29.62
C GLN A 275 -6.41 6.52 -28.78
N LYS A 276 -6.59 5.43 -28.05
CA LYS A 276 -7.76 5.20 -27.19
C LYS A 276 -7.75 6.19 -26.02
N ALA A 277 -8.94 6.45 -25.48
CA ALA A 277 -9.10 7.21 -24.27
C ALA A 277 -8.43 6.51 -23.09
N ASP A 278 -7.71 7.28 -22.27
CA ASP A 278 -7.12 6.82 -21.03
C ASP A 278 -8.19 6.26 -20.09
N GLN A 279 -7.84 5.23 -19.33
CA GLN A 279 -8.75 4.57 -18.40
C GLN A 279 -8.10 4.39 -17.04
N VAL A 280 -8.88 4.58 -15.98
CA VAL A 280 -8.43 4.33 -14.60
C VAL A 280 -8.86 2.93 -14.17
N TYR A 281 -7.93 2.23 -13.55
CA TYR A 281 -8.14 0.90 -13.00
C TYR A 281 -7.72 0.84 -11.54
N LEU A 282 -8.25 -0.15 -10.84
CA LEU A 282 -7.82 -0.58 -9.52
C LEU A 282 -7.61 -2.08 -9.50
N TYR A 283 -6.55 -2.55 -8.86
CA TYR A 283 -6.30 -3.95 -8.57
C TYR A 283 -6.27 -4.17 -7.06
N ASP A 284 -7.11 -5.08 -6.60
CA ASP A 284 -7.14 -5.55 -5.23
C ASP A 284 -6.18 -6.74 -5.10
N LEU A 285 -5.03 -6.52 -4.45
CA LEU A 285 -3.99 -7.53 -4.29
C LEU A 285 -4.46 -8.71 -3.45
N SER A 286 -5.27 -8.46 -2.43
CA SER A 286 -5.77 -9.51 -1.52
C SER A 286 -6.88 -10.33 -2.17
N ALA A 287 -7.78 -9.68 -2.92
CA ALA A 287 -8.85 -10.35 -3.64
C ALA A 287 -8.44 -10.89 -5.02
N GLU A 288 -7.23 -10.54 -5.49
CA GLU A 288 -6.72 -10.81 -6.84
C GLU A 288 -7.67 -10.38 -7.95
N LYS A 289 -8.29 -9.21 -7.79
CA LYS A 289 -9.36 -8.74 -8.67
C LYS A 289 -9.08 -7.34 -9.22
N GLU A 290 -9.24 -7.21 -10.53
CA GLU A 290 -9.17 -5.94 -11.25
C GLU A 290 -10.57 -5.29 -11.37
N TYR A 291 -10.59 -3.97 -11.28
CA TYR A 291 -11.75 -3.11 -11.43
C TYR A 291 -11.42 -2.00 -12.43
N LYS A 292 -12.19 -1.92 -13.51
CA LYS A 292 -12.16 -0.77 -14.42
C LYS A 292 -13.06 0.34 -13.85
N LEU A 293 -12.48 1.47 -13.49
CA LEU A 293 -13.17 2.56 -12.77
C LEU A 293 -13.82 3.59 -13.71
N THR A 294 -13.35 3.64 -14.96
CA THR A 294 -13.85 4.58 -15.97
C THR A 294 -14.32 3.86 -17.22
N SER A 295 -15.23 4.49 -17.97
CA SER A 295 -15.70 3.99 -19.27
C SER A 295 -15.75 5.14 -20.28
N TYR A 296 -14.62 5.81 -20.49
CA TYR A 296 -14.55 6.91 -21.45
C TYR A 296 -14.65 6.36 -22.88
N GLU A 297 -15.72 6.73 -23.59
CA GLU A 297 -15.98 6.27 -24.97
C GLU A 297 -15.37 7.19 -26.04
N SER A 298 -15.08 8.44 -25.70
CA SER A 298 -14.53 9.44 -26.61
C SER A 298 -13.01 9.37 -26.67
N SER A 299 -12.44 9.16 -27.86
CA SER A 299 -11.00 9.31 -28.07
C SER A 299 -10.52 10.71 -27.67
N GLY A 300 -9.36 10.80 -27.04
CA GLY A 300 -8.74 12.06 -26.59
C GLY A 300 -8.96 12.46 -25.13
N VAL A 301 -9.57 11.61 -24.29
CA VAL A 301 -9.44 11.77 -22.82
C VAL A 301 -8.03 11.34 -22.43
N SER A 302 -7.26 12.27 -21.88
CA SER A 302 -5.91 12.05 -21.33
C SER A 302 -5.98 12.23 -19.82
N ILE A 303 -5.42 11.30 -19.06
CA ILE A 303 -5.38 11.36 -17.60
C ILE A 303 -3.93 11.57 -17.18
N GLU A 304 -3.68 12.71 -16.53
CA GLU A 304 -2.31 13.11 -16.16
C GLU A 304 -1.79 12.32 -14.96
N THR A 305 -2.64 12.07 -13.97
CA THR A 305 -2.24 11.45 -12.70
C THR A 305 -3.44 10.82 -12.01
N VAL A 306 -3.17 9.78 -11.21
CA VAL A 306 -4.10 9.08 -10.34
C VAL A 306 -3.45 8.90 -8.97
N PHE A 307 -4.24 9.03 -7.91
CA PHE A 307 -3.82 8.77 -6.55
C PHE A 307 -4.86 7.95 -5.78
N ILE A 308 -4.43 7.24 -4.74
CA ILE A 308 -5.25 6.49 -3.81
C ILE A 308 -4.82 6.74 -2.36
N SER A 309 -5.79 6.98 -1.48
CA SER A 309 -5.56 7.03 -0.04
C SER A 309 -6.82 6.62 0.70
N ASN A 310 -6.69 5.79 1.74
CA ASN A 310 -7.84 5.13 2.35
C ASN A 310 -8.73 4.47 1.27
N SER A 311 -10.01 4.83 1.28
CA SER A 311 -11.04 4.41 0.35
C SER A 311 -11.30 5.40 -0.79
N LEU A 312 -10.41 6.38 -1.00
CA LEU A 312 -10.60 7.49 -1.92
C LEU A 312 -9.60 7.36 -3.08
N ILE A 313 -10.13 7.42 -4.31
CA ILE A 313 -9.35 7.39 -5.55
C ILE A 313 -9.62 8.69 -6.28
N VAL A 314 -8.57 9.36 -6.74
CA VAL A 314 -8.63 10.68 -7.35
C VAL A 314 -7.82 10.68 -8.63
N TRP A 315 -8.31 11.30 -9.69
CA TRP A 315 -7.54 11.49 -10.91
C TRP A 315 -7.86 12.82 -11.57
N ARG A 316 -6.95 13.26 -12.44
CA ARG A 316 -7.10 14.47 -13.23
C ARG A 316 -7.23 14.16 -14.70
N ASP A 317 -8.32 14.62 -15.31
CA ASP A 317 -8.48 14.65 -16.76
C ASP A 317 -7.78 15.90 -17.30
N GLU A 318 -6.76 15.71 -18.13
CA GLU A 318 -5.95 16.77 -18.72
C GLU A 318 -6.78 17.65 -19.67
N GLY A 319 -7.66 17.05 -20.46
CA GLY A 319 -8.43 17.73 -21.49
C GLY A 319 -9.47 18.69 -20.91
N SER A 320 -10.19 18.24 -19.89
CA SER A 320 -11.17 19.10 -19.18
C SER A 320 -10.53 19.96 -18.08
N GLY A 321 -9.35 19.57 -17.61
CA GLY A 321 -8.68 20.09 -16.42
C GLY A 321 -9.34 19.65 -15.11
N SER A 322 -10.40 18.85 -15.17
CA SER A 322 -11.24 18.47 -14.04
C SER A 322 -10.58 17.41 -13.18
N ILE A 323 -10.69 17.59 -11.86
CA ILE A 323 -10.30 16.63 -10.84
C ILE A 323 -11.55 15.85 -10.44
N TYR A 324 -11.49 14.54 -10.65
CA TYR A 324 -12.54 13.61 -10.27
C TYR A 324 -12.12 12.77 -9.08
N TYR A 325 -13.09 12.35 -8.28
CA TYR A 325 -12.86 11.36 -7.25
C TYR A 325 -14.01 10.36 -7.15
N ILE A 326 -13.68 9.16 -6.67
CA ILE A 326 -14.64 8.13 -6.25
C ILE A 326 -14.23 7.60 -4.89
N GLY A 327 -15.21 7.29 -4.06
CA GLY A 327 -15.03 6.45 -2.89
C GLY A 327 -15.28 4.99 -3.24
N TYR A 328 -14.71 4.07 -2.49
CA TYR A 328 -15.12 2.66 -2.51
C TYR A 328 -15.39 2.13 -1.10
N GLN A 329 -16.20 1.09 -1.02
CA GLN A 329 -16.48 0.34 0.20
C GLN A 329 -16.61 -1.14 -0.15
N ILE A 330 -16.57 -2.01 0.86
CA ILE A 330 -16.70 -3.45 0.64
C ILE A 330 -18.19 -3.83 0.73
N ASP A 331 -18.71 -4.53 -0.27
CA ASP A 331 -20.09 -5.02 -0.29
C ASP A 331 -20.37 -5.92 0.91
N GLY A 332 -21.42 -5.61 1.67
CA GLY A 332 -21.77 -6.30 2.90
C GLY A 332 -21.00 -5.83 4.14
N GLN A 333 -20.05 -4.89 4.01
CA GLN A 333 -19.48 -4.18 5.14
C GLN A 333 -20.43 -3.03 5.51
N LEU A 334 -21.26 -3.24 6.53
CA LEU A 334 -22.04 -2.14 7.11
C LEU A 334 -21.05 -1.09 7.64
N ASP A 335 -21.21 0.16 7.20
CA ASP A 335 -20.48 1.33 7.72
C ASP A 335 -20.32 1.21 9.25
N ASP A 336 -19.08 1.32 9.73
CA ASP A 336 -18.68 1.09 11.13
C ASP A 336 -19.26 2.14 12.13
N MET A 337 -20.38 2.78 11.81
CA MET A 337 -21.03 3.83 12.61
C MET A 337 -22.45 3.49 13.08
N GLY A 338 -22.84 2.21 13.10
CA GLY A 338 -24.22 1.84 13.44
C GLY A 338 -24.39 0.57 14.25
N ASN A 339 -24.07 0.64 15.55
CA ASN A 339 -24.47 -0.32 16.59
C ASN A 339 -23.62 -1.61 16.76
N LYS A 340 -22.38 -1.42 17.28
CA LYS A 340 -21.48 -2.47 17.78
C LYS A 340 -22.07 -3.17 19.02
N ASN A 341 -22.98 -4.13 18.84
CA ASN A 341 -23.20 -5.15 19.87
C ASN A 341 -22.05 -6.16 19.81
N ILE A 342 -20.89 -5.79 20.39
CA ILE A 342 -19.74 -6.68 20.50
C ILE A 342 -20.12 -7.88 21.36
N ASP A 343 -20.04 -9.08 20.80
CA ASP A 343 -20.20 -10.33 21.54
C ASP A 343 -18.86 -10.72 22.15
N VAL A 344 -18.69 -10.38 23.42
CA VAL A 344 -17.49 -10.68 24.21
C VAL A 344 -17.26 -12.19 24.34
N ASN A 345 -18.31 -13.00 24.37
CA ASN A 345 -18.18 -14.46 24.49
C ASN A 345 -17.71 -15.08 23.17
N LEU A 346 -18.27 -14.62 22.05
CA LEU A 346 -17.80 -15.01 20.72
C LEU A 346 -16.34 -14.61 20.53
N SER A 347 -16.01 -13.35 20.84
CA SER A 347 -14.65 -12.81 20.71
C SER A 347 -13.64 -13.61 21.54
N LYS A 348 -13.97 -13.94 22.80
CA LYS A 348 -13.12 -14.80 23.66
C LYS A 348 -12.96 -16.22 23.12
N ARG A 349 -14.04 -16.80 22.60
CA ARG A 349 -14.02 -18.16 22.02
C ARG A 349 -13.15 -18.22 20.77
N LEU A 350 -13.09 -17.13 20.02
CA LEU A 350 -12.30 -17.01 18.79
C LEU A 350 -10.90 -16.46 19.03
N ALA A 351 -10.52 -16.12 20.26
CA ALA A 351 -9.19 -15.60 20.59
C ALA A 351 -8.07 -16.55 20.10
N GLY A 352 -7.10 -15.96 19.40
CA GLY A 352 -5.99 -16.67 18.77
C GLY A 352 -6.36 -17.45 17.50
N LYS A 353 -7.60 -17.37 17.02
CA LYS A 353 -8.00 -18.04 15.78
C LYS A 353 -7.77 -17.16 14.58
N LEU A 354 -7.35 -17.83 13.50
CA LEU A 354 -7.46 -17.32 12.15
C LEU A 354 -8.88 -17.58 11.66
N LEU A 355 -9.49 -16.59 11.02
CA LEU A 355 -10.84 -16.64 10.49
C LEU A 355 -10.82 -16.34 9.00
N LEU A 356 -11.60 -17.11 8.25
CA LEU A 356 -11.82 -16.93 6.83
C LEU A 356 -13.22 -16.37 6.66
N GLN A 357 -13.33 -15.14 6.16
CA GLN A 357 -14.62 -14.52 5.89
C GLN A 357 -15.22 -15.15 4.64
N VAL A 358 -16.16 -16.09 4.83
CA VAL A 358 -16.65 -16.96 3.74
C VAL A 358 -17.62 -16.26 2.80
N GLU A 359 -18.19 -15.15 3.26
CA GLU A 359 -19.11 -14.29 2.51
C GLU A 359 -18.38 -13.09 1.91
N ASP A 360 -17.04 -13.10 1.90
CA ASP A 360 -16.24 -11.95 1.48
C ASP A 360 -14.89 -12.41 0.93
N LYS A 361 -14.95 -13.11 -0.21
CA LYS A 361 -13.80 -13.61 -1.01
C LYS A 361 -12.66 -14.30 -0.23
N GLY A 362 -12.94 -14.81 0.97
CA GLY A 362 -11.93 -15.43 1.80
C GLY A 362 -10.90 -14.45 2.37
N ARG A 363 -11.31 -13.24 2.73
CA ARG A 363 -10.50 -12.35 3.57
C ARG A 363 -10.13 -13.03 4.87
N ILE A 364 -8.90 -12.80 5.31
CA ILE A 364 -8.30 -13.49 6.45
C ILE A 364 -8.25 -12.52 7.62
N TRP A 365 -8.69 -13.00 8.79
CA TRP A 365 -8.68 -12.23 10.02
C TRP A 365 -7.97 -13.01 11.12
N TYR A 366 -7.25 -12.33 11.99
CA TYR A 366 -6.71 -12.89 13.22
C TYR A 366 -7.37 -12.22 14.42
N VAL A 367 -7.88 -13.02 15.37
CA VAL A 367 -8.43 -12.49 16.62
C VAL A 367 -7.32 -12.45 17.67
N GLY A 368 -6.90 -11.25 18.05
CA GLY A 368 -5.81 -11.05 19.01
C GLY A 368 -6.10 -11.62 20.39
N HIS A 369 -5.08 -12.15 21.06
CA HIS A 369 -5.25 -12.89 22.31
C HIS A 369 -5.51 -12.02 23.55
N GLU A 370 -5.11 -10.74 23.53
CA GLU A 370 -5.23 -9.84 24.69
C GLU A 370 -6.57 -9.10 24.72
N LYS A 371 -6.88 -8.39 23.62
CA LYS A 371 -8.09 -7.56 23.50
C LYS A 371 -9.25 -8.29 22.81
N ASN A 372 -9.02 -9.47 22.24
CA ASN A 372 -10.00 -10.23 21.44
C ASN A 372 -10.57 -9.44 20.26
N ASN A 373 -9.82 -8.44 19.79
CA ASN A 373 -10.15 -7.71 18.59
C ASN A 373 -9.68 -8.49 17.36
N ARG A 374 -10.45 -8.42 16.27
CA ARG A 374 -10.06 -8.92 14.95
C ARG A 374 -9.15 -7.91 14.25
N TYR A 375 -8.15 -8.43 13.57
CA TYR A 375 -7.22 -7.70 12.71
C TYR A 375 -7.25 -8.39 11.35
N GLU A 376 -7.45 -7.64 10.29
CA GLU A 376 -7.33 -8.17 8.93
C GLU A 376 -5.87 -8.58 8.69
N VAL A 377 -5.64 -9.69 8.00
CA VAL A 377 -4.29 -10.13 7.63
C VAL A 377 -4.15 -10.00 6.12
N THR A 378 -3.31 -9.05 5.70
CA THR A 378 -2.94 -8.80 4.31
C THR A 378 -1.43 -8.94 4.13
N PHE A 379 -0.95 -8.95 2.89
CA PHE A 379 0.50 -8.91 2.63
C PHE A 379 1.14 -7.59 3.07
N ALA A 380 0.41 -6.47 2.97
CA ALA A 380 0.88 -5.17 3.42
C ALA A 380 1.13 -5.20 4.93
N ASN A 381 0.08 -5.53 5.68
CA ASN A 381 0.06 -5.30 7.11
C ASN A 381 0.65 -6.44 7.97
N ALA A 382 1.08 -7.55 7.36
CA ALA A 382 1.43 -8.73 8.14
C ALA A 382 2.58 -8.46 9.11
N LEU A 383 3.62 -7.75 8.69
CA LEU A 383 4.76 -7.45 9.55
C LEU A 383 4.37 -6.54 10.73
N PRO A 384 3.72 -5.38 10.53
CA PRO A 384 3.15 -4.59 11.64
C PRO A 384 2.25 -5.43 12.56
N LEU A 385 1.40 -6.29 11.99
CA LEU A 385 0.51 -7.18 12.75
C LEU A 385 1.30 -8.15 13.64
N PHE A 386 2.32 -8.82 13.09
CA PHE A 386 3.17 -9.72 13.86
C PHE A 386 3.97 -8.97 14.93
N GLN A 387 4.56 -7.82 14.60
CA GLN A 387 5.30 -7.01 15.58
C GLN A 387 4.41 -6.60 16.77
N LYS A 388 3.14 -6.28 16.50
CA LYS A 388 2.18 -5.85 17.52
C LYS A 388 1.62 -7.01 18.34
N LEU A 389 1.29 -8.13 17.70
CA LEU A 389 0.47 -9.19 18.30
C LEU A 389 1.23 -10.46 18.67
N ALA A 390 2.47 -10.63 18.18
CA ALA A 390 3.26 -11.82 18.48
C ALA A 390 3.92 -11.76 19.86
N LEU A 391 4.08 -12.93 20.48
CA LEU A 391 4.86 -13.08 21.70
C LEU A 391 6.30 -13.44 21.38
N GLY A 392 7.26 -12.76 22.02
CA GLY A 392 8.66 -13.16 21.97
C GLY A 392 8.86 -14.57 22.54
N ILE A 393 9.63 -15.41 21.84
CA ILE A 393 10.00 -16.76 22.30
C ILE A 393 11.49 -17.04 22.09
N SER A 394 12.11 -17.72 23.07
CA SER A 394 13.51 -18.16 23.02
C SER A 394 13.67 -19.42 22.17
N ASN A 395 14.86 -19.66 21.60
CA ASN A 395 15.14 -20.91 20.87
C ASN A 395 14.95 -22.14 21.77
N VAL A 396 15.34 -22.04 23.05
CA VAL A 396 15.21 -23.13 24.03
C VAL A 396 13.75 -23.54 24.21
N ASP A 397 12.83 -22.59 24.31
CA ASP A 397 11.41 -22.90 24.50
C ASP A 397 10.72 -23.23 23.18
N LEU A 398 11.07 -22.54 22.10
CA LEU A 398 10.56 -22.81 20.77
C LEU A 398 10.83 -24.28 20.40
N ASN A 399 12.07 -24.77 20.60
CA ASN A 399 12.50 -26.14 20.31
C ASN A 399 11.76 -27.25 21.08
N LYS A 400 10.98 -26.88 22.11
CA LYS A 400 10.09 -27.81 22.84
C LYS A 400 8.71 -27.92 22.21
N ILE A 401 8.43 -27.18 21.14
CA ILE A 401 7.17 -27.19 20.39
C ILE A 401 7.43 -27.86 19.04
N ILE A 402 6.69 -28.92 18.74
CA ILE A 402 6.86 -29.70 17.51
C ILE A 402 6.50 -28.85 16.30
N ILE A 403 7.33 -28.91 15.25
CA ILE A 403 7.06 -28.30 13.95
C ILE A 403 6.00 -29.12 13.21
N HIS A 404 5.03 -28.47 12.57
CA HIS A 404 4.12 -29.17 11.68
C HIS A 404 4.86 -29.65 10.41
N PRO A 405 4.76 -30.92 9.96
CA PRO A 405 5.52 -31.44 8.82
C PRO A 405 5.37 -30.65 7.50
N ASP A 406 4.19 -30.07 7.25
CA ASP A 406 3.95 -29.23 6.06
C ASP A 406 4.56 -27.82 6.16
N SER A 407 5.16 -27.48 7.30
CA SER A 407 5.90 -26.23 7.48
C SER A 407 7.33 -26.29 6.94
N VAL A 408 7.82 -27.48 6.57
CA VAL A 408 9.20 -27.74 6.15
C VAL A 408 9.23 -28.52 4.83
N SER A 409 10.39 -28.55 4.16
CA SER A 409 10.55 -29.12 2.82
C SER A 409 11.54 -30.28 2.80
N ASP A 410 11.32 -31.27 1.92
CA ASP A 410 12.30 -32.33 1.64
C ASP A 410 13.54 -31.83 0.86
N ARG A 411 13.47 -30.63 0.30
CA ARG A 411 14.55 -30.03 -0.50
C ARG A 411 15.52 -29.20 0.33
N ASN A 412 15.14 -28.89 1.56
CA ASN A 412 15.94 -28.08 2.45
C ASN A 412 16.60 -28.99 3.49
N ASP A 413 17.83 -28.65 3.82
CA ASP A 413 18.62 -29.20 4.91
C ASP A 413 19.24 -27.96 5.57
N ARG A 414 18.59 -27.47 6.63
CA ARG A 414 18.88 -26.15 7.20
C ARG A 414 20.14 -26.16 8.06
N ASP A 415 20.43 -27.26 8.76
CA ASP A 415 21.63 -27.40 9.59
C ASP A 415 22.81 -28.09 8.89
N ASN A 416 22.61 -28.55 7.65
CA ASN A 416 23.59 -29.16 6.75
C ASN A 416 24.19 -30.46 7.30
N ASP A 417 23.39 -31.27 7.99
CA ASP A 417 23.82 -32.54 8.56
C ASP A 417 23.57 -33.75 7.63
N GLY A 418 22.93 -33.52 6.48
CA GLY A 418 22.63 -34.52 5.46
C GLY A 418 21.24 -35.15 5.57
N PHE A 419 20.40 -34.71 6.51
CA PHE A 419 18.98 -35.05 6.57
C PHE A 419 18.14 -33.85 6.11
N SER A 420 17.06 -34.11 5.38
CA SER A 420 16.16 -33.02 4.99
C SER A 420 15.26 -32.59 6.15
N ASP A 421 14.92 -31.30 6.22
CA ASP A 421 14.11 -30.72 7.30
C ASP A 421 12.80 -31.51 7.51
N ARG A 422 12.15 -31.90 6.40
CA ARG A 422 10.90 -32.68 6.45
C ARG A 422 11.11 -34.10 6.96
N SER A 423 12.20 -34.77 6.57
CA SER A 423 12.52 -36.10 7.08
C SER A 423 12.74 -36.05 8.59
N GLU A 424 13.48 -35.06 9.08
CA GLU A 424 13.73 -34.87 10.51
C GLU A 424 12.44 -34.64 11.30
N VAL A 425 11.62 -33.68 10.87
CA VAL A 425 10.36 -33.33 11.55
C VAL A 425 9.40 -34.51 11.60
N VAL A 426 9.27 -35.29 10.51
CA VAL A 426 8.43 -36.49 10.48
C VAL A 426 8.93 -37.57 11.46
N ASN A 427 10.24 -37.64 11.68
CA ASN A 427 10.87 -38.59 12.61
C ASN A 427 11.07 -38.03 14.03
N GLY A 428 10.61 -36.80 14.32
CA GLY A 428 10.65 -36.18 15.64
C GLY A 428 11.99 -35.52 16.01
N TYR A 429 12.80 -35.18 15.01
CA TYR A 429 14.05 -34.44 15.15
C TYR A 429 13.84 -32.95 14.81
N ASN A 430 14.77 -32.12 15.28
CA ASN A 430 14.73 -30.67 15.14
C ASN A 430 15.65 -30.22 14.00
N PRO A 431 15.10 -29.68 12.89
CA PRO A 431 15.87 -29.29 11.69
C PRO A 431 16.75 -28.06 11.88
N ASP A 432 16.78 -27.48 13.08
CA ASP A 432 17.67 -26.38 13.44
C ASP A 432 18.89 -26.88 14.26
N ILE A 433 19.05 -28.19 14.50
CA ILE A 433 20.11 -28.77 15.36
C ILE A 433 20.76 -29.97 14.67
N SER A 434 21.97 -29.77 14.14
CA SER A 434 22.73 -30.82 13.46
C SER A 434 22.91 -32.08 14.31
N SER A 435 22.63 -33.25 13.73
CA SER A 435 22.80 -34.55 14.35
C SER A 435 24.28 -34.86 14.63
N ASP A 436 24.65 -35.02 15.90
CA ASP A 436 26.03 -35.34 16.29
C ASP A 436 26.28 -36.85 16.21
N PRO A 437 27.22 -37.33 15.37
CA PRO A 437 27.57 -38.74 15.30
C PRO A 437 28.05 -39.35 16.63
N ASN A 438 28.61 -38.53 17.52
CA ASN A 438 29.10 -38.96 18.83
C ASN A 438 28.01 -38.87 19.92
N ASN A 439 26.87 -38.24 19.62
CA ASN A 439 25.76 -38.05 20.56
C ASN A 439 24.40 -38.12 19.84
N ARG A 440 24.13 -39.24 19.17
CA ARG A 440 22.91 -39.44 18.38
C ARG A 440 21.64 -39.22 19.22
N GLY A 441 20.75 -38.38 18.71
CA GLY A 441 19.52 -37.97 19.40
C GLY A 441 19.62 -36.62 20.13
N ASN A 442 20.74 -35.90 20.02
CA ASN A 442 20.89 -34.52 20.52
C ASN A 442 19.89 -33.54 19.87
N ASP A 443 19.52 -33.84 18.65
CA ASP A 443 18.57 -33.21 17.73
C ASP A 443 17.11 -33.62 18.00
N LYS A 444 16.88 -34.63 18.84
CA LYS A 444 15.53 -35.15 19.10
C LYS A 444 14.68 -34.16 19.89
N VAL A 445 13.50 -33.83 19.37
CA VAL A 445 12.58 -32.89 20.00
C VAL A 445 12.03 -33.49 21.29
N THR A 446 12.31 -32.82 22.41
CA THR A 446 11.67 -33.10 23.70
C THR A 446 10.46 -32.18 23.87
N MET A 447 9.27 -32.68 23.52
CA MET A 447 8.05 -31.87 23.52
C MET A 447 7.64 -31.46 24.94
N ASP A 448 7.37 -30.16 25.12
CA ASP A 448 6.68 -29.62 26.30
C ASP A 448 5.21 -29.37 25.95
N SER A 449 4.35 -30.33 26.28
CA SER A 449 2.92 -30.24 25.98
C SER A 449 2.22 -29.10 26.74
N ASN A 450 2.71 -28.70 27.91
CA ASN A 450 2.12 -27.59 28.67
C ASN A 450 2.42 -26.26 27.99
N LEU A 451 3.67 -26.08 27.55
CA LEU A 451 4.08 -24.93 26.77
C LEU A 451 3.30 -24.85 25.44
N ALA A 452 3.26 -25.94 24.69
CA ALA A 452 2.54 -26.01 23.42
C ALA A 452 1.04 -25.68 23.60
N ASN A 453 0.39 -26.25 24.61
CA ASN A 453 -1.02 -25.97 24.92
C ASN A 453 -1.26 -24.50 25.29
N ARG A 454 -0.34 -23.89 26.06
CA ARG A 454 -0.43 -22.47 26.45
C ARG A 454 -0.28 -21.52 25.27
N LEU A 455 0.41 -21.94 24.21
CA LEU A 455 0.72 -21.11 23.06
C LEU A 455 -0.23 -21.31 21.88
N LYS A 456 -1.22 -22.22 21.97
CA LYS A 456 -2.22 -22.44 20.91
C LYS A 456 -2.88 -21.14 20.46
N GLY A 457 -2.94 -20.95 19.15
CA GLY A 457 -3.50 -19.77 18.51
C GLY A 457 -2.65 -18.50 18.67
N LYS A 458 -1.41 -18.60 19.15
CA LYS A 458 -0.54 -17.42 19.30
C LYS A 458 0.42 -17.30 18.13
N LEU A 459 0.59 -16.07 17.67
CA LEU A 459 1.72 -15.65 16.85
C LEU A 459 2.94 -15.54 17.77
N LEU A 460 4.09 -16.05 17.33
CA LEU A 460 5.34 -16.00 18.07
C LEU A 460 6.43 -15.35 17.21
N LEU A 461 7.29 -14.57 17.87
CA LEU A 461 8.46 -13.96 17.28
C LEU A 461 9.71 -14.57 17.92
N GLN A 462 10.53 -15.23 17.12
CA GLN A 462 11.77 -15.83 17.58
C GLN A 462 12.84 -14.76 17.75
N VAL A 463 13.05 -14.33 18.99
CA VAL A 463 13.87 -13.14 19.30
C VAL A 463 15.36 -13.33 19.03
N ALA A 464 15.84 -14.58 19.04
CA ALA A 464 17.25 -14.91 18.88
C ALA A 464 17.66 -15.20 17.43
N ASP A 465 16.71 -15.20 16.48
CA ASP A 465 16.97 -15.60 15.10
C ASP A 465 16.24 -14.71 14.10
N LYS A 466 16.79 -13.51 13.89
CA LYS A 466 16.39 -12.54 12.86
C LYS A 466 14.88 -12.25 12.78
N GLY A 467 14.12 -12.49 13.85
CA GLY A 467 12.69 -12.27 13.90
C GLY A 467 11.85 -13.28 13.09
N ARG A 468 12.26 -14.55 12.99
CA ARG A 468 11.40 -15.61 12.42
C ARG A 468 10.03 -15.62 13.11
N ILE A 469 8.98 -15.78 12.30
CA ILE A 469 7.59 -15.69 12.73
C ILE A 469 6.97 -17.08 12.73
N TRP A 470 6.22 -17.38 13.78
CA TRP A 470 5.57 -18.67 13.96
C TRP A 470 4.11 -18.50 14.34
N TYR A 471 3.27 -19.45 13.93
CA TYR A 471 1.92 -19.61 14.46
C TYR A 471 1.79 -20.99 15.08
N VAL A 472 1.28 -21.07 16.32
CA VAL A 472 1.00 -22.36 16.96
C VAL A 472 -0.46 -22.70 16.71
N ASP A 473 -0.71 -23.80 16.01
CA ASP A 473 -2.07 -24.24 15.72
C ASP A 473 -2.77 -24.81 16.97
N PHE A 474 -4.05 -25.20 16.81
CA PHE A 474 -4.83 -25.77 17.91
C PHE A 474 -4.49 -27.24 18.20
N GLU A 475 -3.68 -27.91 17.37
CA GLU A 475 -3.05 -29.19 17.68
C GLU A 475 -1.81 -29.02 18.58
N GLY A 476 -1.31 -27.78 18.71
CA GLY A 476 -0.12 -27.46 19.50
C GLY A 476 1.18 -27.61 18.70
N LYS A 477 1.10 -27.62 17.37
CA LYS A 477 2.27 -27.64 16.49
C LYS A 477 2.56 -26.23 16.00
N ARG A 478 3.84 -25.90 15.83
CA ARG A 478 4.28 -24.61 15.29
C ARG A 478 4.41 -24.69 13.77
N TRP A 479 3.95 -23.65 13.11
CA TRP A 479 4.11 -23.41 11.68
C TRP A 479 5.01 -22.20 11.50
N GLU A 480 6.05 -22.33 10.68
CA GLU A 480 6.86 -21.21 10.23
C GLU A 480 6.03 -20.39 9.26
N VAL A 481 5.83 -19.12 9.62
CA VAL A 481 5.12 -18.16 8.79
C VAL A 481 6.17 -17.37 8.02
N ILE A 482 6.22 -17.61 6.72
CA ILE A 482 7.05 -16.86 5.79
C ILE A 482 6.13 -16.18 4.80
N TRP A 483 6.58 -15.08 4.22
CA TRP A 483 5.74 -14.36 3.28
C TRP A 483 5.26 -15.22 2.09
N LYS A 484 6.11 -16.11 1.59
CA LYS A 484 5.76 -17.04 0.50
C LYS A 484 4.55 -17.93 0.84
N ASN A 485 4.35 -18.27 2.12
CA ASN A 485 3.25 -19.12 2.56
C ASN A 485 2.16 -18.38 3.33
N LEU A 486 2.30 -17.08 3.64
CA LEU A 486 1.48 -16.36 4.61
C LEU A 486 -0.02 -16.54 4.38
N LEU A 487 -0.54 -16.04 3.25
CA LEU A 487 -1.99 -16.07 3.00
C LEU A 487 -2.50 -17.49 2.81
N ASP A 488 -1.76 -18.37 2.13
CA ASP A 488 -2.18 -19.76 1.90
C ASP A 488 -2.19 -20.58 3.19
N LEU A 489 -1.17 -20.44 4.02
CA LEU A 489 -1.08 -21.04 5.34
C LEU A 489 -2.23 -20.55 6.20
N PHE A 490 -2.45 -19.24 6.25
CA PHE A 490 -3.46 -18.69 7.13
C PHE A 490 -4.87 -19.05 6.64
N ARG A 491 -5.11 -19.04 5.32
CA ARG A 491 -6.36 -19.52 4.72
C ARG A 491 -6.61 -20.98 5.07
N ARG A 492 -5.57 -21.84 4.98
CA ARG A 492 -5.65 -23.26 5.34
C ARG A 492 -5.96 -23.49 6.82
N LEU A 493 -5.40 -22.67 7.71
CA LEU A 493 -5.57 -22.79 9.17
C LEU A 493 -6.79 -22.04 9.71
N SER A 494 -7.49 -21.29 8.86
CA SER A 494 -8.62 -20.47 9.26
C SER A 494 -9.90 -21.26 9.48
N LEU A 495 -10.74 -20.75 10.38
CA LEU A 495 -12.14 -21.17 10.51
C LEU A 495 -13.04 -20.26 9.70
N GLY A 496 -13.99 -20.83 8.96
CA GLY A 496 -15.01 -20.04 8.27
C GLY A 496 -15.86 -19.21 9.24
N ILE A 497 -16.12 -17.95 8.91
CA ILE A 497 -17.00 -17.05 9.65
C ILE A 497 -17.86 -16.23 8.68
N THR A 498 -19.13 -15.99 9.05
CA THR A 498 -20.06 -15.13 8.31
C THR A 498 -19.80 -13.66 8.64
N ASN A 499 -20.27 -12.76 7.78
CA ASN A 499 -20.18 -11.31 8.01
C ASN A 499 -20.94 -10.92 9.27
N GLU A 500 -22.09 -11.55 9.53
CA GLU A 500 -22.90 -11.30 10.73
C GLU A 500 -22.12 -11.60 12.03
N ASP A 501 -21.45 -12.74 12.10
CA ASP A 501 -20.69 -13.13 13.30
C ASP A 501 -19.36 -12.40 13.40
N LEU A 502 -18.70 -12.15 12.27
CA LEU A 502 -17.48 -11.37 12.23
C LEU A 502 -17.72 -9.97 12.79
N ASN A 503 -18.82 -9.31 12.39
CA ASN A 503 -19.20 -7.97 12.83
C ASN A 503 -19.48 -7.84 14.34
N LYS A 504 -19.68 -8.97 15.04
CA LYS A 504 -19.82 -9.00 16.51
C LYS A 504 -18.47 -9.02 17.24
N ILE A 505 -17.33 -9.03 16.54
CA ILE A 505 -15.99 -9.01 17.11
C ILE A 505 -15.40 -7.60 16.96
N GLY A 506 -14.80 -7.02 18.00
CA GLY A 506 -14.23 -5.66 17.91
C GLY A 506 -13.11 -5.57 16.88
N VAL A 507 -13.01 -4.47 16.13
CA VAL A 507 -11.89 -4.24 15.19
C VAL A 507 -10.69 -3.67 15.95
N GLY A 508 -9.49 -4.16 15.66
CA GLY A 508 -8.25 -3.65 16.22
C GLY A 508 -7.51 -2.79 15.23
N GLU A 509 -6.94 -1.68 15.71
CA GLU A 509 -6.03 -0.82 14.93
C GLU A 509 -4.60 -1.35 15.09
N LEU A 510 -3.78 -1.32 14.02
CA LEU A 510 -2.36 -1.71 14.02
C LEU A 510 -1.44 -0.56 14.39
#